data_AF-A0A923LHF2-F1
#
_entry.id   AF-A0A923LHF2-F1
#
_cell.length_a   1.000
_cell.length_b   1.000
_cell.length_c   1.000
_cell.angle_alpha   90.00
_cell.angle_beta   90.00
_cell.angle_gamma   90.00
#
_symmetry.space_group_name_H-M   'P 1'
#
loop_
_entity.id
_entity.type
_entity.pdbx_description
1 polymer ?
#
loop_
_entity_poly.entity_id
_entity_poly.type
_entity_poly.pdbx_seq_one_letter_code
_entity_poly.pdbx_strand_id
1 'polypeptide(L)'
;MKILKLNKACTHEKLIDYGFKKYGTSYKLIFPLYKYKDIPTISISFLVSFPDNYIGYDVIDNNSELLYFPYYDSEYSNKNKNIVLKKVISGVNKILCDMNRNKIIQYDRKDNV
;
A
#
# COMPACT_ATOMS: atom_id res chain seq x y z
N MET A 1 3.78 6.53 7.37
CA MET A 1 3.49 5.16 6.90
C MET A 1 2.78 4.39 8.02
N LYS A 2 1.85 3.49 7.68
CA LYS A 2 1.14 2.65 8.66
C LYS A 2 1.77 1.27 8.74
N ILE A 3 1.93 0.72 9.95
CA ILE A 3 2.37 -0.66 10.16
C ILE A 3 1.18 -1.58 9.89
N LEU A 4 1.36 -2.60 9.05
CA LEU A 4 0.31 -3.55 8.71
C LEU A 4 0.56 -4.89 9.42
N LYS A 5 -0.54 -5.59 9.70
CA LYS A 5 -0.51 -6.98 10.15
C LYS A 5 -1.39 -7.82 9.23
N LEU A 6 -0.90 -8.99 8.86
CA LEU A 6 -1.69 -9.94 8.08
C LEU A 6 -2.86 -10.42 8.95
N ASN A 7 -4.05 -10.46 8.37
CA ASN A 7 -5.22 -10.98 9.06
C ASN A 7 -5.09 -12.51 9.21
N LYS A 8 -5.39 -13.06 10.39
CA LYS A 8 -5.32 -14.51 10.64
C LYS A 8 -6.24 -15.34 9.73
N ALA A 9 -7.30 -14.73 9.20
CA ALA A 9 -8.23 -15.36 8.27
C ALA A 9 -7.91 -15.06 6.79
N CYS A 10 -6.75 -14.46 6.50
CA CYS A 10 -6.26 -14.29 5.14
C CYS A 10 -5.70 -15.63 4.65
N THR A 11 -6.08 -16.03 3.43
CA THR A 11 -5.60 -17.26 2.78
C THR A 11 -4.96 -16.92 1.44
N HIS A 12 -4.28 -17.89 0.83
CA HIS A 12 -3.70 -17.70 -0.50
C HIS A 12 -4.76 -17.34 -1.54
N GLU A 13 -5.90 -18.02 -1.51
CA GLU A 13 -7.04 -17.79 -2.40
C GLU A 13 -7.54 -16.36 -2.26
N LYS A 14 -7.70 -15.87 -1.02
CA LYS A 14 -8.11 -14.47 -0.77
C LYS A 14 -7.17 -13.44 -1.36
N LEU A 15 -5.86 -13.67 -1.30
CA LEU A 15 -4.89 -12.77 -1.92
C LEU A 15 -5.05 -12.78 -3.44
N ILE A 16 -5.16 -13.97 -4.04
CA ILE A 16 -5.31 -14.14 -5.49
C ILE A 16 -6.62 -13.50 -5.97
N ASP A 17 -7.74 -13.75 -5.29
CA ASP A 17 -9.06 -13.19 -5.60
C ASP A 17 -9.07 -11.65 -5.51
N TYR A 18 -8.30 -11.10 -4.56
CA TYR A 18 -8.12 -9.65 -4.44
C TYR A 18 -7.20 -9.06 -5.54
N GLY A 19 -6.45 -9.90 -6.25
CA GLY A 19 -5.61 -9.52 -7.38
C GLY A 19 -4.10 -9.60 -7.13
N PHE A 20 -3.66 -10.10 -5.97
CA PHE A 20 -2.24 -10.38 -5.75
C PHE A 20 -1.75 -11.47 -6.71
N LYS A 21 -0.53 -11.29 -7.21
CA LYS A 21 0.16 -12.29 -8.02
C LYS A 21 1.19 -13.03 -7.18
N LYS A 22 1.23 -14.35 -7.31
CA LYS A 22 2.20 -15.21 -6.60
C LYS A 22 3.57 -15.15 -7.29
N TYR A 23 4.61 -14.97 -6.48
CA TYR A 23 6.02 -14.98 -6.89
C TYR A 23 6.81 -15.83 -5.88
N GLY A 24 7.01 -17.11 -6.21
CA GLY A 24 7.62 -18.08 -5.30
C GLY A 24 6.78 -18.24 -4.02
N THR A 25 7.38 -17.92 -2.88
CA THR A 25 6.74 -17.96 -1.55
C THR A 25 6.03 -16.64 -1.18
N SER A 26 6.18 -15.61 -2.01
CA SER A 26 5.62 -14.27 -1.77
C SER A 26 4.46 -13.94 -2.70
N TYR A 27 3.68 -12.94 -2.34
CA TYR A 27 2.61 -12.36 -3.15
C TYR A 27 2.85 -10.87 -3.32
N LYS A 28 2.70 -10.37 -4.55
CA LYS A 28 2.88 -8.95 -4.87
C LYS A 28 1.64 -8.37 -5.52
N LEU A 29 1.32 -7.12 -5.17
CA LEU A 29 0.23 -6.36 -5.77
C LEU A 29 0.65 -4.91 -5.92
N ILE A 30 0.46 -4.34 -7.10
CA ILE A 30 0.82 -2.95 -7.40
C ILE A 30 -0.42 -2.20 -7.85
N PHE A 31 -0.68 -1.04 -7.25
CA PHE A 31 -1.74 -0.13 -7.67
C PHE A 31 -1.19 1.27 -8.01
N PRO A 32 -1.65 1.89 -9.11
CA PRO A 32 -1.34 3.28 -9.38
C PRO A 32 -2.08 4.19 -8.39
N LEU A 33 -1.36 5.08 -7.72
CA LEU A 33 -1.91 6.11 -6.83
C LEU A 33 -2.06 7.46 -7.52
N TYR A 34 -1.15 7.77 -8.44
CA TYR A 34 -1.18 8.99 -9.23
C TYR A 34 -0.71 8.69 -10.66
N LYS A 35 -1.40 9.29 -11.63
CA LYS A 35 -1.11 9.15 -13.06
C LYS A 35 -0.91 10.53 -13.67
N TYR A 36 0.01 10.62 -14.61
CA TYR A 36 0.17 11.76 -15.51
C TYR A 36 -0.10 11.29 -16.94
N LYS A 37 -1.10 11.87 -17.61
CA LYS A 37 -1.54 11.46 -18.95
C LYS A 37 -1.71 9.94 -19.07
N ASP A 38 -2.45 9.36 -18.11
CA ASP A 38 -2.71 7.91 -17.97
C ASP A 38 -1.51 7.01 -17.64
N ILE A 39 -0.30 7.55 -17.60
CA ILE A 39 0.91 6.84 -17.20
C ILE A 39 1.01 6.87 -15.66
N PRO A 40 1.07 5.71 -14.98
CA PRO A 40 1.34 5.65 -13.54
C PRO A 40 2.69 6.29 -13.21
N THR A 41 2.68 7.34 -12.40
CA THR A 41 3.90 8.01 -11.94
C THR A 41 4.18 7.72 -10.48
N ILE A 42 3.14 7.46 -9.67
CA ILE A 42 3.31 7.04 -8.28
C ILE A 42 2.44 5.82 -8.06
N SER A 43 3.03 4.78 -7.47
CA SER A 43 2.34 3.52 -7.18
C SER A 43 2.49 3.14 -5.72
N ILE A 44 1.61 2.28 -5.24
CA ILE A 44 1.83 1.48 -4.03
C ILE A 44 2.14 0.05 -4.45
N SER A 45 3.17 -0.54 -3.85
CA SER A 45 3.59 -1.91 -4.05
C SER A 45 3.47 -2.66 -2.74
N PHE A 46 2.61 -3.68 -2.69
CA PHE A 46 2.44 -4.56 -1.54
C PHE A 46 3.26 -5.83 -1.71
N LEU A 47 3.81 -6.31 -0.60
CA LEU A 47 4.46 -7.60 -0.49
C LEU A 47 3.86 -8.37 0.69
N VAL A 48 3.48 -9.62 0.46
CA VAL A 48 3.01 -10.55 1.49
C VAL A 48 3.85 -11.81 1.48
N SER A 49 4.28 -12.27 2.65
CA SER A 49 4.94 -13.56 2.85
C SER A 49 4.21 -14.31 3.98
N PHE A 50 3.54 -15.41 3.63
CA PHE A 50 2.89 -16.26 4.64
C PHE A 50 3.88 -16.96 5.57
N PRO A 51 5.02 -17.51 5.08
CA PRO A 51 6.02 -18.13 5.95
C PRO A 51 6.53 -17.18 7.05
N ASP A 52 6.68 -15.90 6.71
CA ASP A 52 7.17 -14.87 7.64
C ASP A 52 6.05 -14.14 8.38
N ASN A 53 4.78 -14.53 8.14
CA ASN A 53 3.59 -13.82 8.60
C ASN A 53 3.66 -12.29 8.36
N TYR A 54 4.19 -11.91 7.19
CA TYR A 54 4.57 -10.55 6.86
C TYR A 54 3.62 -9.95 5.82
N ILE A 55 3.29 -8.68 6.02
CA ILE A 55 2.74 -7.80 4.99
C ILE A 55 3.34 -6.39 5.14
N GLY A 56 3.77 -5.83 4.03
CA GLY A 56 4.25 -4.46 3.95
C GLY A 56 3.92 -3.81 2.62
N TYR A 57 4.19 -2.52 2.54
CA TYR A 57 4.06 -1.78 1.29
C TYR A 57 5.04 -0.62 1.19
N ASP A 58 5.39 -0.31 -0.05
CA ASP A 58 6.14 0.87 -0.42
C ASP A 58 5.34 1.74 -1.36
N VAL A 59 5.45 3.06 -1.19
CA VAL A 59 4.96 4.05 -2.14
C VAL A 59 6.15 4.48 -2.99
N ILE A 60 6.08 4.22 -4.28
CA ILE A 60 7.20 4.31 -5.23
C ILE A 60 6.90 5.42 -6.24
N ASP A 61 7.89 6.26 -6.52
CA ASP A 61 7.90 7.11 -7.70
C ASP A 61 8.42 6.30 -8.89
N ASN A 62 7.53 5.99 -9.83
CA ASN A 62 7.84 5.12 -10.97
C ASN A 62 8.84 5.76 -11.94
N ASN A 63 9.11 7.07 -11.87
CA ASN A 63 10.08 7.71 -12.75
C ASN A 63 11.52 7.47 -12.28
N SER A 64 11.71 7.41 -10.97
CA SER A 64 13.03 7.17 -10.34
C SER A 64 13.20 5.73 -9.84
N GLU A 65 12.11 4.97 -9.76
CA GLU A 65 12.03 3.65 -9.12
C GLU A 65 12.42 3.66 -7.64
N LEU A 66 12.43 4.84 -7.01
CA LEU A 66 12.73 5.05 -5.60
C LEU A 66 11.46 5.26 -4.78
N LEU A 67 11.61 5.23 -3.45
CA LEU A 67 10.55 5.62 -2.53
C LEU A 67 10.10 7.05 -2.83
N TYR A 68 8.78 7.25 -2.90
CA TYR A 68 8.19 8.58 -3.05
C TYR A 68 8.36 9.36 -1.74
N PHE A 69 9.51 10.01 -1.60
CA PHE A 69 9.98 10.67 -0.38
C PHE A 69 8.95 11.58 0.32
N PRO A 70 8.13 12.39 -0.39
CA PRO A 70 7.10 13.22 0.24
C PRO A 70 6.04 12.44 1.03
N TYR A 71 5.87 11.14 0.79
CA TYR A 71 4.96 10.31 1.58
C TYR A 71 5.54 9.89 2.94
N TYR A 72 6.87 9.84 3.04
CA TYR A 72 7.58 9.34 4.22
C TYR A 72 8.11 10.47 5.11
N ASP A 73 8.44 11.62 4.52
CA ASP A 73 9.03 12.75 5.24
C ASP A 73 8.00 13.86 5.52
N SER A 74 7.84 14.19 6.81
CA SER A 74 6.97 15.27 7.31
C SER A 74 7.36 16.66 6.82
N GLU A 75 8.65 16.91 6.58
CA GLU A 75 9.19 18.22 6.20
C GLU A 75 8.80 18.60 4.78
N TYR A 76 8.71 17.61 3.89
CA TYR A 76 8.34 17.76 2.47
C TYR A 76 6.84 17.59 2.24
N SER A 77 6.09 17.29 3.30
CA SER A 77 4.66 17.00 3.27
C SER A 77 3.83 18.12 3.85
N ASN A 78 4.03 19.35 3.38
CA ASN A 78 3.01 20.38 3.52
C ASN A 78 1.76 19.95 2.72
N LYS A 79 0.94 19.10 3.35
CA LYS A 79 -0.25 18.47 2.76
C LYS A 79 -1.22 19.54 2.29
N ASN A 80 -1.22 20.73 2.90
CA ASN A 80 -2.12 21.80 2.50
C ASN A 80 -1.80 22.34 1.10
N LYS A 81 -0.53 22.33 0.68
CA LYS A 81 -0.09 22.84 -0.63
C LYS A 81 0.22 21.75 -1.67
N ASN A 82 0.54 20.52 -1.26
CA ASN A 82 0.90 19.45 -2.19
C ASN A 82 -0.32 18.58 -2.57
N ILE A 83 -0.91 18.90 -3.74
CA ILE A 83 -2.09 18.19 -4.28
C ILE A 83 -1.78 16.73 -4.63
N VAL A 84 -0.57 16.46 -5.15
CA VAL A 84 -0.14 15.10 -5.52
C VAL A 84 -0.07 14.24 -4.26
N LEU A 85 0.59 14.73 -3.21
CA LEU A 85 0.69 14.02 -1.94
C LEU A 85 -0.69 13.77 -1.30
N LYS A 86 -1.62 14.74 -1.36
CA LYS A 86 -3.00 14.54 -0.89
C LYS A 86 -3.68 13.36 -1.61
N LYS A 87 -3.56 13.29 -2.94
CA LYS A 87 -4.12 12.19 -3.74
C LYS A 87 -3.46 10.85 -3.36
N VAL A 88 -2.14 10.83 -3.22
CA VAL A 88 -1.37 9.65 -2.79
C VAL A 88 -1.86 9.15 -1.43
N ILE A 89 -1.91 10.00 -0.41
CA ILE A 89 -2.37 9.63 0.95
C ILE A 89 -3.81 9.11 0.91
N SER A 90 -4.70 9.78 0.17
CA SER A 90 -6.09 9.34 0.02
C SER A 90 -6.19 7.97 -0.67
N GLY A 91 -5.40 7.74 -1.70
CA GLY A 91 -5.35 6.47 -2.43
C GLY A 91 -4.85 5.33 -1.55
N VAL A 92 -3.76 5.55 -0.80
CA VAL A 92 -3.25 4.56 0.15
C VAL A 92 -4.31 4.22 1.20
N ASN A 93 -4.93 5.22 1.83
CA ASN A 93 -5.96 4.97 2.83
C ASN A 93 -7.17 4.22 2.25
N LYS A 94 -7.59 4.53 1.03
CA LYS A 94 -8.68 3.81 0.36
C LYS A 94 -8.34 2.33 0.17
N ILE A 95 -7.14 2.04 -0.34
CA ILE A 95 -6.70 0.65 -0.58
C ILE A 95 -6.57 -0.10 0.75
N LEU A 96 -5.96 0.49 1.78
CA LEU A 96 -5.82 -0.18 3.09
C LEU A 96 -7.18 -0.44 3.75
N CYS A 97 -8.12 0.51 3.67
CA CYS A 97 -9.48 0.30 4.15
C CYS A 97 -10.17 -0.85 3.42
N ASP A 98 -9.98 -0.96 2.11
CA ASP A 98 -10.53 -2.05 1.31
C ASP A 98 -9.90 -3.41 1.66
N MET A 99 -8.57 -3.48 1.79
CA MET A 99 -7.87 -4.69 2.24
C MET A 99 -8.32 -5.13 3.64
N ASN A 100 -8.58 -4.19 4.55
CA ASN A 100 -9.09 -4.49 5.89
C ASN A 100 -10.53 -5.05 5.82
N ARG A 101 -11.41 -4.46 4.99
CA ARG A 101 -12.78 -4.98 4.77
C ARG A 101 -12.77 -6.39 4.18
N ASN A 102 -11.84 -6.68 3.28
CA ASN A 102 -11.65 -8.00 2.68
C ASN A 102 -10.92 -9.00 3.60
N LYS A 103 -10.61 -8.60 4.85
CA LYS A 103 -9.89 -9.42 5.84
C LYS A 103 -8.54 -9.92 5.33
N ILE A 104 -7.82 -9.07 4.58
CA ILE A 104 -6.43 -9.32 4.16
C ILE A 104 -5.49 -8.79 5.22
N ILE A 105 -5.72 -7.54 5.67
CA ILE A 105 -5.00 -6.94 6.78
C ILE A 105 -5.89 -6.77 8.00
N GLN A 106 -5.26 -6.45 9.12
CA GLN A 106 -5.91 -5.93 10.32
C GLN A 106 -5.13 -4.70 10.79
N TYR A 107 -5.85 -3.64 11.15
CA TYR A 107 -5.24 -2.52 11.87
C TYR A 107 -4.92 -2.94 13.30
N ASP A 108 -3.79 -2.47 13.84
CA ASP A 108 -3.53 -2.64 15.26
C ASP A 108 -4.54 -1.79 16.05
N ARG A 109 -5.10 -2.32 17.13
CA ARG A 109 -6.15 -1.63 17.93
C ARG A 109 -5.67 -0.29 18.53
N LYS A 110 -4.38 0.01 18.48
CA LYS A 110 -3.76 1.23 19.01
C LYS A 110 -3.85 2.44 18.09
N ASP A 111 -4.27 2.30 16.83
CA ASP A 111 -4.35 3.40 15.85
C ASP A 111 -5.73 4.08 15.78
N ASN A 112 -6.65 3.77 16.71
CA ASN A 112 -8.01 4.31 16.78
C ASN A 112 -8.22 5.32 17.93
N VAL A 113 -7.19 6.06 18.32
CA VAL A 113 -7.29 7.19 19.27
C VAL A 113 -6.78 8.45 18.61
#